data_AF-A0A9P7XHB0-F1
#
_entry.id   AF-A0A9P7XHB0-F1
#
_cell.length_a   1.000
_cell.length_b   1.000
_cell.length_c   1.000
_cell.angle_alpha   90.00
_cell.angle_beta   90.00
_cell.angle_gamma   90.00
#
_symmetry.space_group_name_H-M   'P 1'
#
loop_
_entity.id
_entity.type
_entity.pdbx_description
1 polymer ?
#
loop_
_entity_poly.entity_id
_entity_poly.type
_entity_poly.pdbx_seq_one_letter_code
_entity_poly.pdbx_strand_id
1 'polypeptide(L)' 'MASSLLNLFCLVDGEGTSNAFSVKIASTDTVDDLKKLIKAEKTNNFSDVDADQLTLRRVSIPVVAANKHNPIVPE' A
#
# COMPACT_ATOMS: atom_id res chain seq x y z
N MET A 1 -0.32 4.98 -26.52
CA MET A 1 -1.18 4.69 -25.36
C MET A 1 -0.91 5.75 -24.32
N ALA A 2 -1.92 6.48 -23.85
CA ALA A 2 -1.73 7.46 -22.77
C ALA A 2 -1.63 6.70 -21.44
N SER A 3 -0.51 6.83 -20.73
CA SER A 3 -0.41 6.36 -19.35
C SER A 3 -1.05 7.40 -18.43
N SER A 4 -1.99 6.97 -17.60
CA SER A 4 -2.54 7.79 -16.54
C SER A 4 -1.78 7.53 -15.25
N LEU A 5 -1.38 8.58 -14.54
CA LEU A 5 -0.72 8.43 -13.25
C LEU A 5 -1.79 8.20 -12.18
N LEU A 6 -1.71 7.06 -11.51
CA LEU A 6 -2.57 6.67 -10.41
C LEU A 6 -1.91 7.03 -9.08
N ASN A 7 -2.73 7.44 -8.11
CA ASN A 7 -2.31 7.62 -6.72
C ASN A 7 -3.01 6.55 -5.88
N LEU A 8 -2.25 5.54 -5.44
CA LEU A 8 -2.76 4.42 -4.64
C LEU A 8 -2.44 4.66 -3.17
N PHE A 9 -3.39 4.37 -2.29
CA PHE A 9 -3.18 4.38 -0.85
C PHE A 9 -2.93 2.94 -0.38
N CYS A 10 -1.83 2.75 0.34
CA CYS A 10 -1.38 1.49 0.86
C CYS A 10 -1.41 1.52 2.39
N LEU A 11 -1.75 0.38 2.99
CA LEU A 11 -1.78 0.18 4.42
C LEU A 11 -1.03 -1.11 4.73
N VAL A 12 -0.19 -1.09 5.77
CA VAL A 12 0.46 -2.31 6.27
C VAL A 12 -0.54 -3.07 7.13
N ASP A 13 -0.62 -4.37 6.93
CA ASP A 13 -1.51 -5.23 7.73
C ASP A 13 -1.21 -5.08 9.23
N GLY A 14 -2.25 -4.94 10.06
CA GLY A 14 -2.13 -4.67 11.49
C GLY A 14 -1.93 -3.19 11.86
N GLU A 15 -1.72 -2.29 10.90
CA GLU A 15 -1.75 -0.84 11.15
C GLU A 15 -3.17 -0.27 11.02
N GLY A 16 -3.42 0.88 11.64
CA GLY A 16 -4.64 1.66 11.43
C GLY A 16 -4.54 2.58 10.20
N THR A 17 -5.68 2.96 9.63
CA THR A 17 -5.74 3.83 8.43
C THR A 17 -4.97 5.15 8.56
N SER A 18 -4.74 5.63 9.78
CA SER A 18 -3.91 6.82 10.04
C SER A 18 -2.46 6.68 9.55
N ASN A 19 -1.96 5.44 9.43
CA ASN A 19 -0.61 5.14 8.96
C ASN A 19 -0.55 4.82 7.45
N ALA A 20 -1.70 4.89 6.76
CA ALA A 20 -1.74 4.68 5.32
C ALA A 20 -0.87 5.72 4.61
N PHE A 21 -0.19 5.27 3.57
CA PHE A 21 0.74 6.06 2.77
C PHE A 21 0.37 5.96 1.30
N SER A 22 0.72 6.97 0.51
CA SER A 22 0.39 7.00 -0.91
C SER A 22 1.60 6.66 -1.78
N VAL A 23 1.39 5.85 -2.81
CA VAL A 23 2.37 5.57 -3.87
C VAL A 23 1.81 6.02 -5.21
N LYS A 24 2.66 6.65 -6.03
CA LYS A 24 2.31 7.07 -7.40
C LYS A 24 2.84 6.04 -8.38
N ILE A 25 1.98 5.60 -9.29
CA ILE A 25 2.31 4.56 -10.28
C ILE A 25 1.58 4.84 -11.58
N ALA A 26 2.18 4.53 -12.73
CA ALA A 26 1.47 4.64 -14.00
C ALA A 26 0.50 3.47 -14.17
N SER A 27 -0.63 3.69 -14.83
CA SER A 27 -1.61 2.63 -15.13
C SER A 27 -1.09 1.54 -16.06
N THR A 28 0.07 1.76 -16.69
CA THR A 28 0.79 0.79 -17.52
C THR A 28 1.82 -0.02 -16.75
N ASP A 29 2.16 0.38 -15.52
CA ASP A 29 3.17 -0.32 -14.71
C ASP A 29 2.60 -1.59 -14.11
N THR A 30 3.48 -2.50 -13.72
CA THR A 30 3.10 -3.82 -13.23
C THR A 30 2.90 -3.85 -11.72
N VAL A 31 2.35 -4.96 -11.23
CA VAL A 31 2.26 -5.23 -9.78
C VAL A 31 3.65 -5.35 -9.16
N ASP A 32 4.66 -5.82 -9.90
CA ASP A 32 6.04 -5.89 -9.41
C ASP A 32 6.65 -4.49 -9.23
N ASP A 33 6.35 -3.56 -10.12
CA ASP A 33 6.75 -2.16 -9.97
C ASP A 33 6.08 -1.54 -8.75
N LEU A 34 4.79 -1.83 -8.54
CA LEU A 34 4.06 -1.40 -7.34
C LEU A 34 4.72 -1.91 -6.05
N LYS A 35 5.10 -3.20 -6.01
CA LYS A 35 5.78 -3.80 -4.86
C LYS A 35 7.10 -3.10 -4.55
N LYS A 36 7.90 -2.78 -5.57
CA LYS A 36 9.17 -2.04 -5.40
C LYS A 36 8.94 -0.64 -4.85
N LEU A 37 7.93 0.07 -5.36
CA LEU A 37 7.56 1.40 -4.88
C LEU A 37 7.13 1.37 -3.40
N ILE A 38 6.31 0.38 -3.02
CA ILE A 38 5.89 0.19 -1.62
C ILE A 38 7.08 -0.08 -0.69
N LYS A 39 8.00 -0.98 -1.09
CA LYS A 39 9.22 -1.26 -0.31
C LYS A 39 10.08 0.00 -0.15
N ALA A 40 10.26 0.78 -1.22
CA ALA A 40 11.05 2.01 -1.19
C ALA A 40 10.45 3.05 -0.22
N GLU A 41 9.13 3.25 -0.26
CA GLU A 41 8.42 4.22 0.61
C GLU A 41 8.52 3.85 2.10
N LYS A 42 8.50 2.55 2.41
CA LYS A 42 8.53 2.01 3.78
C LYS A 42 9.76 1.12 4.01
N THR A 43 10.93 1.62 3.60
CA THR A 43 12.20 0.86 3.64
C THR A 43 12.50 0.28 5.03
N ASN A 44 12.18 1.00 6.12
CA ASN A 44 12.42 0.50 7.47
C ASN A 44 11.46 -0.63 7.89
N ASN A 45 10.21 -0.62 7.41
CA ASN A 45 9.24 -1.68 7.74
C ASN A 45 9.49 -2.94 6.90
N PHE A 46 10.06 -2.78 5.71
CA PHE A 46 10.29 -3.85 4.73
C PHE A 46 11.78 -4.09 4.46
N SER A 47 12.66 -3.75 5.42
CA SER A 47 14.11 -3.89 5.28
C SER A 47 14.52 -5.34 5.02
N ASP A 48 13.86 -6.26 5.72
CA ASP A 48 14.18 -7.69 5.74
C ASP A 48 13.33 -8.52 4.76
N VAL A 49 12.46 -7.86 3.98
CA VAL A 49 11.54 -8.51 3.04
C VAL A 49 11.84 -8.03 1.63
N ASP A 50 12.10 -8.95 0.72
CA ASP A 50 12.28 -8.61 -0.69
C ASP A 50 10.98 -8.11 -1.33
N ALA A 51 11.09 -7.21 -2.31
CA ALA A 51 9.91 -6.57 -2.88
C ALA A 51 8.95 -7.59 -3.49
N ASP A 52 9.46 -8.62 -4.17
CA ASP A 52 8.68 -9.70 -4.76
C ASP A 52 7.92 -10.54 -3.72
N GLN A 53 8.45 -10.65 -2.50
CA GLN A 53 7.84 -11.38 -1.37
C GLN A 53 6.68 -10.62 -0.73
N LEU A 54 6.48 -9.34 -1.04
CA LEU A 54 5.31 -8.59 -0.56
C LEU A 54 4.02 -9.18 -1.14
N THR A 55 3.09 -9.50 -0.25
CA THR A 55 1.73 -9.90 -0.63
C THR A 55 0.83 -8.67 -0.63
N LEU A 56 0.29 -8.31 -1.80
CA LEU A 56 -0.63 -7.19 -1.94
C LEU A 56 -2.08 -7.70 -1.98
N ARG A 57 -2.94 -7.12 -1.14
CA ARG A 57 -4.40 -7.35 -1.18
C ARG A 57 -5.10 -6.06 -1.59
N ARG A 58 -6.01 -6.16 -2.57
CA ARG A 58 -6.96 -5.09 -2.86
C ARG A 58 -8.06 -5.13 -1.80
N VAL A 59 -8.16 -4.07 -1.00
CA VAL A 59 -9.11 -3.96 0.11
C VAL A 59 -10.01 -2.74 -0.08
N SER A 60 -11.19 -2.76 0.56
CA SER A 60 -12.12 -1.63 0.61
C SER A 60 -12.42 -1.35 2.07
N ILE A 61 -11.62 -0.46 2.67
CA ILE A 61 -11.65 -0.17 4.10
C ILE A 61 -12.44 1.13 4.33
N PRO A 62 -13.50 1.12 5.16
CA PRO A 62 -14.20 2.34 5.53
C PRO A 62 -13.36 3.16 6.52
N VAL A 63 -12.97 4.37 6.10
CA VAL A 63 -12.25 5.33 6.96
C VAL A 63 -13.28 6.15 7.73
N VAL A 64 -13.57 5.80 8.99
CA VAL A 64 -14.41 6.62 9.87
C VAL A 64 -13.58 7.25 10.97
N ALA A 65 -13.90 8.47 11.40
CA ALA A 65 -13.10 9.20 12.38
C ALA A 65 -12.87 8.42 13.69
N ALA A 66 -13.83 7.59 14.10
CA ALA A 66 -13.76 6.80 15.31
C ALA A 66 -12.81 5.59 15.24
N ASN A 67 -12.46 5.08 14.04
CA ASN A 67 -11.70 3.82 13.89
C ASN A 67 -10.31 4.01 13.27
N LYS A 68 -9.87 5.24 13.02
CA LYS A 68 -8.66 5.48 12.20
C LYS A 68 -7.39 4.88 12.79
N HIS A 69 -7.32 4.75 14.12
CA HIS A 69 -6.20 4.18 14.85
C HIS A 69 -6.34 2.67 15.12
N ASN A 70 -7.50 2.08 14.85
CA ASN A 70 -7.72 0.66 15.12
C ASN A 70 -6.95 -0.17 14.08
N PRO A 71 -6.24 -1.23 14.49
CA PRO A 71 -5.64 -2.19 13.58
C PRO A 71 -6.68 -2.71 12.59
N ILE A 72 -6.34 -2.71 11.31
CA ILE A 72 -7.19 -3.31 10.28
C ILE A 72 -6.67 -4.71 10.01
N VAL A 73 -7.56 -5.67 10.23
CA VAL A 73 -7.38 -7.06 9.81
C VAL A 73 -8.42 -7.30 8.72
N PRO A 74 -8.01 -7.35 7.45
CA PRO A 74 -8.92 -7.70 6.36
C PRO A 74 -9.41 -9.14 6.59
N GLU A 75 -10.74 -9.32 6.69
CA GLU A 75 -11.38 -10.65 6.72
C GLU A 75 -10.99 -11.49 5.49
#